data_AF-A0A972ESL2-F1
#
_entry.id   AF-A0A972ESL2-F1
#
_cell.length_a   1.000
_cell.length_b   1.000
_cell.length_c   1.000
_cell.angle_alpha   90.00
_cell.angle_beta   90.00
_cell.angle_gamma   90.00
#
_symmetry.space_group_name_H-M   'P 1'
#
loop_
_entity.id
_entity.type
_entity.pdbx_description
1 polymer ?
#
loop_
_entity_poly.entity_id
_entity_poly.type
_entity_poly.pdbx_seq_one_letter_code
_entity_poly.pdbx_strand_id
1 'polypeptide(L)'
;MPEIKPISLRLPADLKPLFANLVRAAHTPGEFILDFSAVLPGQEFSQVDARVILSPLGAKLLQQVLNENIHRYESNFGEIRLPSPPHTLADDLFSQAKTPPPEGS
;
A
#
# COMPACT_ATOMS: atom_id res chain seq x y z
N MET A 1 5.62 -24.50 -24.14
CA MET A 1 5.14 -23.79 -22.93
C MET A 1 3.63 -23.66 -23.07
N PRO A 2 2.82 -23.99 -22.06
CA PRO A 2 1.38 -23.75 -22.14
C PRO A 2 1.13 -22.23 -22.29
N GLU A 3 0.40 -21.83 -23.32
CA GLU A 3 -0.07 -20.45 -23.44
C GLU A 3 -1.09 -20.18 -22.33
N ILE A 4 -0.75 -19.25 -21.43
CA ILE A 4 -1.71 -18.75 -20.44
C ILE A 4 -2.67 -17.84 -21.20
N LYS A 5 -3.85 -18.36 -21.55
CA LYS A 5 -4.89 -17.53 -22.16
C LYS A 5 -5.27 -16.40 -21.21
N PRO A 6 -5.30 -15.14 -21.66
CA PRO A 6 -5.74 -14.04 -20.82
C PRO A 6 -7.18 -14.31 -20.36
N ILE A 7 -7.37 -14.36 -19.05
CA ILE A 7 -8.68 -14.58 -18.45
C ILE A 7 -9.50 -13.32 -18.72
N SER A 8 -10.56 -13.47 -19.52
CA SER A 8 -11.53 -12.39 -19.72
C SER A 8 -12.36 -12.24 -18.43
N LEU A 9 -12.13 -11.16 -17.70
CA LEU A 9 -12.92 -10.83 -16.52
C LEU A 9 -14.31 -10.34 -16.96
N ARG A 10 -15.37 -10.99 -16.47
CA ARG A 10 -16.74 -10.50 -16.60
C ARG A 10 -17.11 -9.76 -15.32
N LEU A 11 -17.40 -8.47 -15.44
CA LEU A 11 -17.90 -7.68 -14.32
C LEU A 11 -19.43 -7.84 -14.23
N PRO A 12 -19.97 -8.23 -13.05
CA PRO A 12 -21.40 -8.16 -12.81
C PRO A 12 -21.91 -6.72 -12.96
N ALA A 13 -23.12 -6.55 -13.53
CA ALA A 13 -23.71 -5.23 -13.75
C ALA A 13 -24.06 -4.49 -12.44
N ASP A 14 -24.25 -5.23 -11.36
CA ASP A 14 -24.59 -4.76 -10.02
C ASP A 14 -23.37 -4.75 -9.07
N LEU A 15 -22.15 -4.93 -9.60
CA LEU A 15 -20.94 -4.87 -8.80
C LEU A 15 -20.77 -3.48 -8.19
N LYS A 16 -20.90 -3.40 -6.87
CA LYS A 16 -20.69 -2.16 -6.14
C LYS A 16 -19.19 -1.96 -5.90
N PRO A 17 -18.60 -0.83 -6.33
CA PRO A 17 -17.23 -0.52 -5.98
C PRO A 17 -17.12 -0.28 -4.47
N LEU A 18 -15.97 -0.62 -3.91
CA LEU A 18 -15.65 -0.40 -2.51
C LEU A 18 -14.52 0.63 -2.45
N PHE A 19 -14.76 1.71 -1.71
CA PHE A 19 -13.69 2.64 -1.34
C PHE A 19 -12.99 2.12 -0.09
N ALA A 20 -11.66 2.12 -0.10
CA ALA A 20 -10.85 1.80 1.06
C ALA A 20 -9.67 2.75 1.13
N ASN A 21 -9.48 3.37 2.30
CA ASN A 21 -8.30 4.16 2.65
C ASN A 21 -7.45 3.48 3.73
N LEU A 22 -7.93 2.35 4.28
CA LEU A 22 -7.19 1.48 5.19
C LEU A 22 -7.20 0.05 4.66
N VAL A 23 -6.02 -0.58 4.66
CA VAL A 23 -5.86 -2.01 4.43
C VAL A 23 -5.03 -2.59 5.56
N ARG A 24 -5.58 -3.57 6.28
CA ARG A 24 -4.84 -4.33 7.28
C ARG A 24 -4.50 -5.71 6.72
N ALA A 25 -3.22 -6.05 6.73
CA ALA A 25 -2.75 -7.37 6.31
C ALA A 25 -2.34 -8.21 7.53
N ALA A 26 -2.74 -9.48 7.55
CA ALA A 26 -2.26 -10.51 8.45
C ALA A 26 -1.95 -11.78 7.64
N HIS A 27 -1.13 -12.68 8.18
CA HIS A 27 -0.82 -13.92 7.47
C HIS A 27 -0.48 -15.08 8.40
N THR A 28 -0.63 -16.28 7.86
CA THR A 28 -0.08 -17.55 8.35
C THR A 28 0.79 -18.13 7.23
N PRO A 29 1.52 -19.25 7.46
CA PRO A 29 2.22 -19.93 6.37
C PRO A 29 1.30 -20.38 5.22
N GLY A 30 0.01 -20.57 5.47
CA GLY A 30 -0.95 -21.05 4.48
C GLY A 30 -1.72 -19.95 3.75
N GLU A 31 -1.86 -18.77 4.35
CA GLU A 31 -2.79 -17.74 3.88
C GLU A 31 -2.35 -16.32 4.22
N PHE A 32 -2.70 -15.37 3.36
CA PHE A 32 -2.69 -13.93 3.59
C PHE A 32 -4.13 -13.44 3.67
N ILE A 33 -4.43 -12.63 4.69
CA ILE A 33 -5.73 -12.03 4.92
C ILE A 33 -5.57 -10.52 4.78
N LEU A 34 -6.35 -9.92 3.88
CA LEU A 34 -6.40 -8.49 3.63
C LEU A 34 -7.79 -7.97 4.00
N ASP A 35 -7.87 -7.14 5.04
CA ASP A 35 -9.08 -6.45 5.48
C ASP A 35 -9.07 -5.02 4.95
N PHE A 36 -10.04 -4.69 4.11
CA PHE A 36 -10.24 -3.35 3.53
C PHE A 36 -11.34 -2.62 4.30
N SER A 37 -11.09 -1.35 4.61
CA SER A 37 -12.02 -0.52 5.38
C SER A 37 -11.96 0.92 4.91
N ALA A 38 -13.11 1.60 4.91
CA ALA A 38 -13.22 3.04 4.84
C ALA A 38 -13.27 3.64 6.25
N VAL A 39 -12.19 4.31 6.67
CA VAL A 39 -12.14 5.08 7.90
C VAL A 39 -12.53 6.53 7.60
N LEU A 40 -13.64 6.99 8.17
CA LEU A 40 -14.11 8.36 8.03
C LEU A 40 -13.82 9.19 9.29
N PRO A 41 -13.56 10.51 9.17
CA PRO A 41 -13.41 11.38 10.33
C PRO A 41 -14.61 11.31 11.27
N GLY A 42 -14.35 11.22 12.57
CA GLY A 42 -15.40 11.17 13.61
C GLY A 42 -15.97 9.77 13.89
N GLN A 43 -15.48 8.71 13.24
CA GLN A 43 -15.77 7.34 13.65
C GLN A 43 -14.82 6.88 14.75
N GLU A 44 -15.38 6.35 15.85
CA GLU A 44 -14.61 5.69 16.91
C GLU A 44 -14.07 4.32 16.48
N PHE A 45 -14.79 3.65 15.58
CA PHE A 45 -14.42 2.36 15.02
C PHE A 45 -14.84 2.30 13.54
N SER A 46 -14.00 1.67 12.71
CA SER A 46 -14.33 1.41 11.31
C SER A 46 -14.76 -0.05 11.12
N GLN A 47 -15.70 -0.28 10.22
CA GLN A 47 -16.15 -1.62 9.83
C GLN A 47 -15.25 -2.17 8.73
N VAL A 48 -15.00 -3.49 8.73
CA VAL A 48 -14.37 -4.15 7.58
C VAL A 48 -15.41 -4.27 6.47
N ASP A 49 -15.16 -3.60 5.35
CA ASP A 49 -16.07 -3.56 4.20
C ASP A 49 -15.83 -4.74 3.25
N ALA A 50 -14.58 -5.21 3.16
CA ALA A 50 -14.23 -6.43 2.42
C ALA A 50 -13.04 -7.15 3.04
N ARG A 51 -13.08 -8.48 2.98
CA ARG A 51 -11.96 -9.36 3.32
C ARG A 51 -11.58 -10.19 2.11
N VAL A 52 -10.31 -10.15 1.73
CA VAL A 52 -9.73 -10.98 0.68
C VAL A 52 -8.72 -11.93 1.31
N ILE A 53 -8.88 -13.23 1.05
CA ILE A 53 -7.94 -14.27 1.51
C ILE A 53 -7.20 -14.81 0.29
N LEU A 54 -5.88 -14.85 0.38
CA LEU A 54 -4.98 -15.28 -0.69
C LEU A 54 -4.05 -16.38 -0.19
N SER A 55 -3.67 -17.30 -1.07
CA SER A 55 -2.48 -18.13 -0.80
C SER A 55 -1.20 -17.27 -0.82
N PRO A 56 -0.09 -17.72 -0.22
CA PRO A 56 1.18 -16.99 -0.29
C PRO A 56 1.63 -16.69 -1.73
N LEU A 57 1.42 -17.64 -2.65
CA LEU A 57 1.68 -17.43 -4.08
C LEU A 57 0.78 -16.34 -4.66
N GLY A 58 -0.52 -16.36 -4.36
CA GLY A 58 -1.47 -15.34 -4.81
C GLY A 58 -1.10 -13.95 -4.30
N ALA A 59 -0.71 -13.84 -3.03
CA ALA A 59 -0.24 -12.58 -2.45
C ALA A 59 1.03 -12.07 -3.14
N LYS A 60 1.98 -12.96 -3.47
CA LYS A 60 3.21 -12.59 -4.17
C LYS A 60 2.93 -12.08 -5.59
N LEU A 61 2.02 -12.74 -6.31
CA LEU A 61 1.59 -12.30 -7.63
C LEU A 61 0.86 -10.95 -7.57
N LEU A 62 -0.02 -10.75 -6.58
CA LEU A 62 -0.70 -9.47 -6.34
C LEU A 62 0.32 -8.35 -6.12
N GLN A 63 1.34 -8.57 -5.27
CA GLN A 63 2.40 -7.59 -5.03
C GLN A 63 3.09 -7.17 -6.34
N GLN A 64 3.48 -8.14 -7.16
CA GLN A 64 4.20 -7.86 -8.42
C GLN A 64 3.34 -7.06 -9.39
N VAL A 65 2.08 -7.46 -9.58
CA VAL A 65 1.15 -6.76 -10.48
C VAL A 65 0.85 -5.36 -9.96
N LEU A 66 0.64 -5.20 -8.65
CA LEU A 66 0.35 -3.90 -8.06
C LEU A 66 1.53 -2.93 -8.21
N ASN A 67 2.75 -3.39 -7.93
CA ASN A 67 3.97 -2.59 -8.10
C ASN A 67 4.16 -2.11 -9.54
N GLU A 68 3.98 -2.99 -10.52
CA GLU A 68 4.08 -2.64 -11.94
C GLU A 68 3.02 -1.59 -12.35
N ASN A 69 1.78 -1.72 -11.86
CA ASN A 69 0.72 -0.76 -12.15
C ASN A 69 0.98 0.61 -11.48
N ILE A 70 1.48 0.62 -10.25
CA ILE A 70 1.87 1.86 -9.56
C ILE A 70 3.01 2.55 -10.31
N HIS A 71 4.07 1.83 -10.65
CA HIS A 71 5.20 2.39 -11.39
C HIS A 71 4.75 3.01 -12.72
N ARG A 72 3.87 2.32 -13.44
CA ARG A 72 3.28 2.83 -14.69
C ARG A 72 2.41 4.07 -14.47
N TYR A 73 1.63 4.10 -13.39
CA TYR A 73 0.85 5.28 -13.02
C TYR A 73 1.80 6.46 -12.75
N GLU A 74 2.81 6.28 -11.91
CA GLU A 74 3.74 7.35 -11.52
C GLU A 74 4.55 7.88 -12.71
N SER A 75 4.92 7.01 -13.65
CA SER A 75 5.58 7.42 -14.91
C SER A 75 4.71 8.36 -15.75
N ASN A 76 3.39 8.26 -15.66
CA ASN A 76 2.44 9.03 -16.47
C ASN A 76 1.86 10.24 -15.73
N PHE A 77 1.70 10.15 -14.41
CA PHE A 77 0.96 11.13 -13.60
C PHE A 77 1.81 11.78 -12.49
N GLY A 78 3.06 11.35 -12.33
CA GLY A 78 3.96 11.80 -11.26
C GLY A 78 3.91 10.90 -10.02
N GLU A 79 4.93 11.05 -9.17
CA GLU A 79 5.15 10.25 -7.96
C GLU A 79 4.00 10.38 -6.94
N ILE A 80 3.59 9.24 -6.38
CA ILE A 80 2.66 9.19 -5.25
C ILE A 80 3.43 9.59 -3.99
N ARG A 81 3.20 10.82 -3.53
CA ARG A 81 3.80 11.31 -2.30
C ARG A 81 3.19 10.63 -1.09
N LEU A 82 3.98 9.77 -0.45
CA LEU A 82 3.62 9.23 0.85
C LEU A 82 3.70 10.34 1.91
N PRO A 83 2.79 10.38 2.89
CA PRO A 83 2.97 11.22 4.06
C PRO A 83 4.30 10.81 4.71
N SER A 84 5.27 11.73 4.77
CA SER A 84 6.46 11.49 5.57
C SER A 84 6.01 11.18 7.01
N PRO A 85 6.67 10.23 7.71
CA PRO A 85 6.52 10.16 9.15
C PRO A 85 6.71 11.58 9.72
N PRO A 86 5.95 12.00 10.73
CA PRO A 86 6.17 13.30 11.33
C PRO A 86 7.65 13.38 11.70
N HIS A 87 8.36 14.36 11.11
CA HIS A 87 9.72 14.69 11.52
C HIS A 87 9.68 14.88 13.04
N THR A 88 10.40 14.04 13.76
CA THR A 88 10.45 14.15 15.21
C THR A 88 11.46 15.25 15.56
N LEU A 89 11.25 15.94 16.69
CA LEU A 89 12.25 16.87 17.24
C LEU A 89 13.63 16.20 17.40
N ALA A 90 13.68 14.89 17.58
CA ALA A 90 14.91 14.12 17.61
C ALA A 90 15.63 14.14 16.24
N ASP A 91 14.91 13.97 15.13
CA ASP A 91 15.47 14.01 13.77
C ASP A 91 16.13 15.36 13.47
N ASP A 92 15.50 16.46 13.90
CA ASP A 92 16.03 17.82 13.72
C ASP A 92 17.31 18.04 14.54
N LEU A 93 17.34 17.62 15.81
CA LEU A 93 18.50 17.77 16.69
C LEU A 93 19.71 16.95 16.20
N PHE A 94 19.51 15.72 15.75
CA PHE A 94 20.60 14.87 15.25
C PHE A 94 21.11 15.31 13.86
N SER A 95 20.30 16.01 13.06
CA SER A 95 20.74 16.60 11.80
C SER A 95 21.68 17.81 12.01
N GLN A 96 21.41 18.64 13.03
CA GLN A 96 22.25 19.79 13.39
C GLN A 96 23.60 19.36 13.98
N ALA A 97 23.64 18.21 14.65
CA ALA A 97 24.87 17.64 15.21
C ALA A 97 25.87 17.11 14.17
N LYS A 98 25.48 16.99 12.89
CA LYS A 98 26.37 16.54 11.80
C LYS A 98 27.05 17.68 11.04
N THR A 99 26.91 18.93 11.48
CA THR A 99 27.69 20.04 10.91
C THR A 99 29.16 19.83 11.34
N PRO A 100 30.11 19.56 10.42
CA PRO A 100 31.51 19.46 10.81
C PRO A 100 31.94 20.80 11.43
N PRO A 101 32.77 20.81 12.48
CA PRO A 101 33.36 22.05 12.96
C PRO A 101 34.05 22.76 11.78
N PRO A 102 33.96 24.09 11.67
CA PRO A 102 34.75 24.80 10.67
C PRO A 102 36.24 24.50 10.90
N GLU A 103 36.89 23.91 9.90
CA GLU A 103 38.33 23.69 9.92
C GLU A 103 39.04 25.05 9.96
N GLY A 104 39.64 25.35 11.10
CA GLY A 104 40.81 26.23 11.23
C GLY A 104 40.58 27.74 11.04
N SER A 105 40.91 28.50 12.08
CA SER A 105 41.55 29.82 11.97
C SER A 105 42.43 30.03 13.20
#